data_AF-A0A353ESA0-F1
#
_entry.id   AF-A0A353ESA0-F1
#
_cell.length_a   1.000
_cell.length_b   1.000
_cell.length_c   1.000
_cell.angle_alpha   90.00
_cell.angle_beta   90.00
_cell.angle_gamma   90.00
#
_symmetry.space_group_name_H-M   'P 1'
#
loop_
_entity.id
_entity.type
_entity.pdbx_description
1 polymer ?
#
loop_
_entity_poly.entity_id
_entity_poly.type
_entity_poly.pdbx_seq_one_letter_code
_entity_poly.pdbx_strand_id
1 'polypeptide(L)'
;QTHREMASGLSMPVGIKNGTDGSIKIAINALKSVRMPHHFLGINQAGKISKFSTKGNKYAHIVLRGGNGKPNYDAASIAACEKELEANGLRKNIVVDCSHDNSNKDHTLQPRVLEDCIAQIKNGNQSIVGFMMESFLFEGTQNIPEDLSQLKYGVSVTDKCMGWESTEKCLLEAAQKLKR
;
A
#
# COMPACT_ATOMS: atom_id res chain seq x y z
N GLN A 1 13.35 2.49 13.20
CA GLN A 1 13.01 1.57 14.29
C GLN A 1 11.64 1.90 14.89
N THR A 2 11.39 3.14 15.33
CA THR A 2 10.13 3.60 15.96
C THR A 2 8.83 3.17 15.27
N HIS A 3 8.71 3.32 13.94
CA HIS A 3 7.50 2.92 13.23
C HIS A 3 7.23 1.40 13.28
N ARG A 4 8.27 0.56 13.37
CA ARG A 4 8.14 -0.90 13.47
C ARG A 4 7.64 -1.31 14.86
N GLU A 5 8.18 -0.66 15.89
CA GLU A 5 7.75 -0.81 17.28
C GLU A 5 6.28 -0.41 17.43
N MET A 6 5.88 0.75 16.89
CA MET A 6 4.49 1.19 16.89
C MET A 6 3.58 0.19 16.16
N ALA A 7 3.94 -0.20 14.94
CA ALA A 7 3.15 -1.14 14.13
C ALA A 7 2.98 -2.52 14.79
N SER A 8 3.94 -2.94 15.62
CA SER A 8 3.87 -4.19 16.40
C SER A 8 2.79 -4.18 17.48
N GLY A 9 2.32 -2.99 17.89
CA GLY A 9 1.30 -2.80 18.93
C GLY A 9 -0.08 -2.40 18.41
N LEU A 10 -0.22 -2.13 17.11
CA LEU A 10 -1.50 -1.72 16.52
C LEU A 10 -2.49 -2.89 16.48
N SER A 11 -3.75 -2.61 16.84
CA SER A 11 -4.85 -3.59 16.89
C SER A 11 -5.50 -3.82 15.51
N MET A 12 -4.74 -3.62 14.43
CA MET A 12 -5.20 -3.75 13.05
C MET A 12 -4.06 -4.26 12.14
N PRO A 13 -4.36 -4.81 10.94
CA PRO A 13 -3.36 -5.11 9.94
C PRO A 13 -2.55 -3.87 9.53
N VAL A 14 -1.27 -4.05 9.20
CA VAL A 14 -0.38 -2.96 8.79
C VAL A 14 0.33 -3.31 7.48
N GLY A 15 0.12 -2.49 6.46
CA GLY A 15 0.85 -2.59 5.20
C GLY A 15 2.21 -1.90 5.28
N ILE A 16 3.27 -2.58 4.85
CA ILE A 16 4.62 -2.04 4.78
C ILE A 16 5.02 -1.87 3.32
N LYS A 17 5.10 -0.62 2.86
CA LYS A 17 5.56 -0.28 1.50
C LYS A 17 7.02 -0.68 1.29
N ASN A 18 7.37 -1.18 0.09
CA ASN A 18 8.76 -1.32 -0.31
C ASN A 18 9.48 0.04 -0.37
N GLY A 19 10.82 0.01 -0.37
CA GLY A 19 11.65 1.22 -0.47
C GLY A 19 11.34 2.03 -1.72
N THR A 20 11.52 3.35 -1.68
CA THR A 20 11.33 4.23 -2.86
C THR A 20 12.30 3.91 -3.99
N ASP A 21 13.39 3.20 -3.69
CA ASP A 21 14.36 2.66 -4.63
C ASP A 21 13.92 1.32 -5.26
N GLY A 22 12.74 0.81 -4.88
CA GLY A 22 12.21 -0.50 -5.29
C GLY A 22 12.64 -1.64 -4.37
N SER A 23 13.49 -1.38 -3.38
CA SER A 23 14.03 -2.43 -2.50
C SER A 23 12.96 -3.01 -1.59
N ILE A 24 12.67 -4.30 -1.80
CA ILE A 24 11.79 -5.07 -0.91
C ILE A 24 12.48 -5.48 0.39
N LYS A 25 13.82 -5.51 0.45
CA LYS A 25 14.59 -5.93 1.63
C LYS A 25 14.28 -5.08 2.87
N ILE A 26 14.08 -3.77 2.69
CA ILE A 26 13.70 -2.85 3.77
C ILE A 26 12.34 -3.22 4.36
N ALA A 27 11.38 -3.55 3.49
CA ALA A 27 10.05 -3.99 3.89
C ALA A 27 10.08 -5.37 4.57
N ILE A 28 10.85 -6.33 4.04
CA ILE A 28 11.03 -7.66 4.65
C ILE A 28 11.59 -7.54 6.09
N ASN A 29 12.63 -6.72 6.28
CA ASN A 29 13.20 -6.48 7.60
C ASN A 29 12.20 -5.83 8.56
N ALA A 30 11.37 -4.92 8.04
CA ALA A 30 10.30 -4.32 8.82
C ALA A 30 9.21 -5.34 9.18
N LEU A 31 8.78 -6.20 8.26
CA LEU A 31 7.79 -7.25 8.51
C LEU A 31 8.27 -8.22 9.58
N LYS A 32 9.54 -8.66 9.52
CA LYS A 32 10.13 -9.49 10.59
C LYS A 32 10.06 -8.79 11.94
N SER A 33 10.46 -7.53 12.00
CA SER A 33 10.47 -6.75 13.24
C SER A 33 9.06 -6.53 13.79
N VAL A 34 8.10 -6.14 12.96
CA VAL A 34 6.72 -5.84 13.36
C VAL A 34 6.01 -7.08 13.93
N ARG A 35 6.36 -8.28 13.47
CA ARG A 35 5.80 -9.55 13.97
C ARG A 35 6.26 -9.93 15.38
N MET A 36 7.29 -9.28 15.90
CA MET A 36 7.87 -9.62 17.21
C MET A 36 7.35 -8.69 18.32
N PRO A 37 7.35 -9.14 19.58
CA PRO A 37 7.19 -8.26 20.74
C PRO A 37 8.25 -7.17 20.80
N HIS A 38 7.87 -5.97 21.24
CA HIS A 38 8.79 -4.85 21.48
C HIS A 38 8.55 -4.23 22.85
N HIS A 39 9.58 -3.55 23.37
CA HIS A 39 9.48 -2.62 24.49
C HIS A 39 10.07 -1.28 24.08
N PHE A 40 9.30 -0.20 24.22
CA PHE A 40 9.74 1.14 23.81
C PHE A 40 9.06 2.24 24.65
N LEU A 41 9.60 3.45 24.59
CA LEU A 41 9.01 4.62 25.23
C LEU A 41 8.05 5.31 24.27
N GLY A 42 6.87 5.68 24.76
CA GLY A 42 5.86 6.42 23.99
C GLY A 42 5.02 7.32 24.91
N ILE A 43 4.01 7.95 24.34
CA ILE A 43 3.08 8.80 25.07
C ILE A 43 1.77 8.04 25.24
N ASN A 44 1.29 7.91 26.49
CA ASN A 44 -0.01 7.28 26.77
C ASN A 44 -1.18 8.25 26.54
N GLN A 45 -2.41 7.77 26.67
CA GLN A 45 -3.61 8.56 26.44
C GLN A 45 -3.76 9.77 27.39
N ALA A 46 -3.06 9.78 28.53
CA ALA A 46 -3.02 10.90 29.47
C ALA A 46 -1.88 11.90 29.17
N GLY A 47 -1.19 11.77 28.02
CA GLY A 47 -0.08 12.64 27.64
C GLY A 47 1.22 12.37 28.39
N LYS A 48 1.33 11.26 29.13
CA LYS A 48 2.52 10.94 29.93
C LYS A 48 3.46 10.00 29.18
N ILE A 49 4.77 10.23 29.33
CA ILE A 49 5.79 9.29 28.86
C ILE A 49 5.61 7.96 29.61
N SER A 50 5.50 6.87 28.87
CA SER A 50 5.25 5.53 29.39
C SER A 50 6.07 4.49 28.64
N LYS A 51 6.39 3.39 29.31
CA LYS A 51 6.96 2.20 28.68
C LYS A 51 5.82 1.34 28.12
N PHE A 52 5.88 1.05 26.83
CA PHE A 52 4.96 0.14 26.15
C PHE A 52 5.58 -1.25 26.01
N SER A 53 4.72 -2.26 26.00
CA SER A 53 5.07 -3.64 25.69
C SER A 53 4.06 -4.19 24.69
N THR A 54 4.51 -4.64 23.52
CA THR A 54 3.63 -5.13 22.45
C THR A 54 3.77 -6.64 22.29
N LYS A 55 2.77 -7.28 21.68
CA LYS A 55 2.78 -8.73 21.40
C LYS A 55 3.35 -9.07 20.03
N GLY A 56 3.67 -8.07 19.21
CA GLY A 56 3.90 -8.24 17.79
C GLY A 56 2.60 -8.28 16.99
N ASN A 57 2.70 -7.93 15.70
CA ASN A 57 1.58 -7.89 14.77
C ASN A 57 1.79 -8.90 13.64
N LYS A 58 1.11 -10.04 13.75
CA LYS A 58 1.15 -11.14 12.76
C LYS A 58 0.38 -10.85 11.46
N TYR A 59 -0.33 -9.73 11.40
CA TYR A 59 -1.18 -9.33 10.26
C TYR A 59 -0.50 -8.30 9.35
N ALA A 60 0.78 -7.99 9.61
CA ALA A 60 1.57 -7.14 8.74
C ALA A 60 1.82 -7.82 7.38
N HIS A 61 1.78 -7.05 6.31
CA HIS A 61 1.93 -7.54 4.92
C HIS A 61 2.70 -6.52 4.08
N ILE A 62 3.25 -6.95 2.94
CA ILE A 62 4.00 -6.05 2.06
C ILE A 62 3.05 -5.30 1.14
N VAL A 63 3.41 -4.05 0.84
CA VAL A 63 2.76 -3.23 -0.19
C VAL A 63 3.78 -2.93 -1.28
N LEU A 64 3.50 -3.39 -2.51
CA LEU A 64 4.34 -3.11 -3.68
C LEU A 64 3.84 -1.84 -4.36
N ARG A 65 4.71 -0.83 -4.48
CA ARG A 65 4.37 0.53 -4.95
C ARG A 65 5.35 1.10 -5.98
N GLY A 66 6.02 0.23 -6.72
CA GLY A 66 7.12 0.57 -7.62
C GLY A 66 8.37 1.07 -6.89
N GLY A 67 9.31 1.63 -7.63
CA GLY A 67 10.48 2.31 -7.08
C GLY A 67 11.48 2.73 -8.17
N ASN A 68 12.23 3.80 -7.93
CA ASN A 68 13.13 4.43 -8.91
C ASN A 68 12.44 4.70 -10.26
N GLY A 69 11.16 5.08 -10.22
CA GLY A 69 10.36 5.35 -11.43
C GLY A 69 10.07 4.10 -12.26
N LYS A 70 10.17 2.90 -11.68
CA LYS A 70 9.81 1.64 -12.32
C LYS A 70 8.67 0.95 -11.56
N PRO A 71 7.69 0.36 -12.28
CA PRO A 71 6.67 -0.46 -11.67
C PRO A 71 7.24 -1.78 -11.15
N ASN A 72 6.54 -2.39 -10.19
CA ASN A 72 6.83 -3.72 -9.65
C ASN A 72 5.55 -4.54 -9.39
N TYR A 73 4.50 -4.31 -10.19
CA TYR A 73 3.24 -5.04 -10.11
C TYR A 73 3.15 -6.23 -11.08
N ASP A 74 4.06 -6.32 -12.06
CA ASP A 74 4.05 -7.38 -13.07
C ASP A 74 4.32 -8.76 -12.45
N ALA A 75 3.94 -9.81 -13.17
CA ALA A 75 4.05 -11.19 -12.68
C ALA A 75 5.48 -11.59 -12.25
N ALA A 76 6.53 -11.07 -12.91
CA ALA A 76 7.90 -11.39 -12.52
C ALA A 76 8.28 -10.70 -11.21
N SER A 77 7.88 -9.44 -11.02
CA SER A 77 8.04 -8.71 -9.76
C SER A 77 7.28 -9.37 -8.60
N ILE A 78 6.04 -9.80 -8.85
CA ILE A 78 5.22 -10.52 -7.85
C ILE A 78 5.89 -11.84 -7.46
N ALA A 79 6.30 -12.66 -8.43
CA ALA A 79 6.99 -13.92 -8.18
C ALA A 79 8.33 -13.73 -7.43
N ALA A 80 9.08 -12.67 -7.73
CA ALA A 80 10.29 -12.32 -7.00
C ALA A 80 9.99 -11.95 -5.54
N CYS A 81 8.93 -11.17 -5.31
CA CYS A 81 8.47 -10.83 -3.97
C CYS A 81 8.01 -12.07 -3.18
N GLU A 82 7.28 -12.98 -3.82
CA GLU A 82 6.86 -14.26 -3.21
C GLU A 82 8.05 -15.08 -2.73
N LYS A 83 9.09 -15.23 -3.57
CA LYS A 83 10.32 -15.96 -3.23
C LYS A 83 11.02 -15.35 -2.02
N GLU A 84 11.11 -14.03 -1.97
CA GLU A 84 11.72 -13.33 -0.83
C GLU A 84 10.88 -13.46 0.46
N LEU A 85 9.56 -13.38 0.37
CA LEU A 85 8.69 -13.62 1.53
C LEU A 85 8.86 -15.04 2.06
N GLU A 86 8.87 -16.03 1.16
CA GLU A 86 9.02 -17.44 1.48
C GLU A 86 10.39 -17.77 2.10
N ALA A 87 11.48 -17.29 1.49
CA ALA A 87 12.84 -17.44 2.01
C ALA A 87 13.03 -16.84 3.41
N ASN A 88 12.15 -15.92 3.80
CA ASN A 88 12.17 -15.25 5.10
C ASN A 88 11.09 -15.75 6.08
N GLY A 89 10.36 -16.83 5.75
CA GLY A 89 9.31 -17.39 6.61
C GLY A 89 8.11 -16.45 6.83
N LEU A 90 7.84 -15.58 5.86
CA LEU A 90 6.74 -14.62 5.88
C LEU A 90 5.58 -15.13 5.01
N ARG A 91 4.35 -14.73 5.35
CA ARG A 91 3.17 -15.04 4.55
C ARG A 91 3.25 -14.27 3.22
N LYS A 92 2.85 -14.93 2.13
CA LYS A 92 2.78 -14.37 0.78
C LYS A 92 1.53 -13.48 0.61
N ASN A 93 1.36 -12.50 1.49
CA ASN A 93 0.26 -11.54 1.43
C ASN A 93 0.81 -10.24 0.84
N ILE A 94 0.45 -9.96 -0.41
CA ILE A 94 0.92 -8.82 -1.18
C ILE A 94 -0.28 -7.92 -1.48
N VAL A 95 -0.17 -6.66 -1.10
CA VAL A 95 -1.06 -5.59 -1.58
C VAL A 95 -0.32 -4.83 -2.67
N VAL A 96 -0.98 -4.56 -3.79
CA VAL A 96 -0.40 -3.75 -4.87
C VAL A 96 -0.97 -2.34 -4.80
N ASP A 97 -0.10 -1.35 -4.66
CA ASP A 97 -0.43 0.06 -4.85
C ASP A 97 -0.46 0.35 -6.34
N CYS A 98 -1.65 0.65 -6.87
CA CYS A 98 -1.87 0.92 -8.28
C CYS A 98 -1.40 2.32 -8.69
N SER A 99 -1.04 3.19 -7.74
CA SER A 99 -0.57 4.57 -7.98
C SER A 99 0.96 4.65 -7.91
N HIS A 100 1.50 5.83 -7.56
CA HIS A 100 2.93 6.08 -7.37
C HIS A 100 3.78 5.60 -8.55
N ASP A 101 4.92 4.96 -8.29
CA ASP A 101 5.83 4.49 -9.33
C ASP A 101 5.23 3.32 -10.13
N ASN A 102 4.19 2.64 -9.62
CA ASN A 102 3.46 1.63 -10.39
C ASN A 102 2.61 2.26 -11.50
N SER A 103 2.11 3.49 -11.32
CA SER A 103 1.41 4.23 -12.36
C SER A 103 2.31 5.22 -13.11
N ASN A 104 3.62 5.18 -12.91
CA ASN A 104 4.55 6.23 -13.37
C ASN A 104 4.12 7.66 -12.94
N LYS A 105 3.45 7.76 -11.77
CA LYS A 105 2.84 9.00 -11.25
C LYS A 105 1.77 9.60 -12.17
N ASP A 106 1.21 8.79 -13.06
CA ASP A 106 0.06 9.12 -13.89
C ASP A 106 -1.18 8.40 -13.36
N HIS A 107 -2.06 9.14 -12.69
CA HIS A 107 -3.32 8.64 -12.16
C HIS A 107 -4.20 7.92 -13.19
N THR A 108 -4.09 8.23 -14.49
CA THR A 108 -4.87 7.59 -15.55
C THR A 108 -4.40 6.15 -15.85
N LEU A 109 -3.21 5.76 -15.37
CA LEU A 109 -2.66 4.42 -15.54
C LEU A 109 -3.01 3.45 -14.40
N GLN A 110 -3.55 3.93 -13.26
CA GLN A 110 -3.95 3.05 -12.15
C GLN A 110 -4.94 1.94 -12.58
N PRO A 111 -5.95 2.19 -13.45
CA PRO A 111 -6.83 1.13 -13.95
C PRO A 111 -6.08 0.00 -14.64
N ARG A 112 -5.05 0.33 -15.43
CA ARG A 112 -4.23 -0.66 -16.14
C ARG A 112 -3.43 -1.54 -15.16
N VAL A 113 -2.90 -0.94 -14.09
CA VAL A 113 -2.20 -1.67 -13.03
C VAL A 113 -3.16 -2.67 -12.36
N LEU A 114 -4.36 -2.22 -12.03
CA LEU A 114 -5.41 -3.06 -11.45
C LEU A 114 -5.79 -4.22 -12.37
N GLU A 115 -6.00 -3.95 -13.66
CA GLU A 115 -6.35 -4.97 -14.66
C GLU A 115 -5.29 -6.06 -14.79
N ASP A 116 -4.01 -5.69 -14.81
CA ASP A 116 -2.90 -6.65 -14.83
C ASP A 116 -2.92 -7.56 -13.60
N CYS A 117 -3.10 -6.97 -12.41
CA CYS A 117 -3.15 -7.75 -11.17
C CYS A 117 -4.37 -8.68 -11.12
N ILE A 118 -5.53 -8.23 -11.61
CA ILE A 118 -6.73 -9.08 -11.72
C ILE A 118 -6.47 -10.25 -12.68
N ALA A 119 -5.81 -10.01 -13.82
CA ALA A 119 -5.44 -11.06 -14.75
C ALA A 119 -4.53 -12.10 -14.09
N GLN A 120 -3.54 -11.67 -13.29
CA GLN A 120 -2.70 -12.57 -12.50
C GLN A 120 -3.52 -13.43 -11.52
N ILE A 121 -4.47 -12.82 -10.78
CA ILE A 121 -5.35 -13.56 -9.86
C ILE A 121 -6.19 -14.59 -10.61
N LYS A 122 -6.78 -14.21 -11.75
CA LYS A 122 -7.56 -15.13 -12.60
C LYS A 122 -6.72 -16.29 -13.14
N ASN A 123 -5.43 -16.05 -13.38
CA ASN A 123 -4.47 -17.07 -13.79
C ASN A 123 -3.91 -17.90 -12.62
N GLY A 124 -4.49 -17.77 -11.42
CA GLY A 124 -4.20 -18.62 -10.27
C GLY A 124 -3.26 -18.01 -9.24
N ASN A 125 -2.87 -16.74 -9.37
CA ASN A 125 -2.13 -16.06 -8.30
C ASN A 125 -3.00 -15.98 -7.03
N GLN A 126 -2.46 -16.44 -5.90
CA GLN A 126 -3.12 -16.39 -4.58
C GLN A 126 -2.44 -15.46 -3.58
N SER A 127 -1.34 -14.80 -3.97
CA SER A 127 -0.56 -13.93 -3.09
C SER A 127 -1.00 -12.48 -3.13
N ILE A 128 -1.60 -12.02 -4.24
CA ILE A 128 -2.22 -10.71 -4.35
C ILE A 128 -3.53 -10.75 -3.55
N VAL A 129 -3.54 -10.10 -2.39
CA VAL A 129 -4.67 -10.10 -1.45
C VAL A 129 -5.43 -8.78 -1.41
N GLY A 130 -4.94 -7.75 -2.10
CA GLY A 130 -5.60 -6.45 -2.15
C GLY A 130 -4.91 -5.43 -3.04
N PHE A 131 -5.60 -4.31 -3.21
CA PHE A 131 -5.17 -3.19 -4.03
C PHE A 131 -5.27 -1.89 -3.23
N MET A 132 -4.38 -0.94 -3.52
CA MET A 132 -4.46 0.43 -3.04
C MET A 132 -4.58 1.35 -4.25
N MET A 133 -5.59 2.21 -4.26
CA MET A 133 -5.91 3.12 -5.36
C MET A 133 -6.06 4.53 -4.80
N GLU A 134 -5.56 5.52 -5.53
CA GLU A 134 -5.72 6.93 -5.19
C GLU A 134 -6.82 7.52 -6.06
N SER A 135 -7.97 7.72 -5.43
CA SER A 135 -9.14 8.32 -6.06
C SER A 135 -9.75 9.40 -5.19
N PHE A 136 -10.45 10.32 -5.84
CA PHE A 136 -11.17 11.40 -5.21
C PHE A 136 -12.43 11.72 -6.00
N LEU A 137 -13.21 12.71 -5.59
CA LEU A 137 -14.47 13.04 -6.27
C LEU A 137 -14.21 13.45 -7.73
N PHE A 138 -13.22 14.32 -7.94
CA PHE A 138 -12.76 14.75 -9.26
C PHE A 138 -11.28 14.41 -9.44
N GLU A 139 -10.90 14.19 -10.70
CA GLU A 139 -9.56 13.76 -11.06
C GLU A 139 -8.49 14.86 -10.92
N GLY A 140 -7.23 14.43 -10.93
CA GLY A 140 -6.06 15.31 -10.94
C GLY A 140 -5.66 15.78 -9.53
N THR A 141 -5.07 16.96 -9.49
CA THR A 141 -4.57 17.60 -8.26
C THR A 141 -4.61 19.12 -8.42
N GLN A 142 -4.51 19.85 -7.30
CA GLN A 142 -4.40 21.30 -7.23
C GLN A 142 -3.38 21.71 -6.18
N ASN A 143 -2.75 22.88 -6.35
CA ASN A 143 -1.96 23.48 -5.28
C ASN A 143 -2.88 24.13 -4.24
N ILE A 144 -2.41 24.27 -3.00
CA ILE A 144 -3.10 25.06 -1.99
C ILE A 144 -2.92 26.55 -2.32
N PRO A 145 -3.99 27.28 -2.67
CA PRO A 145 -3.91 28.73 -2.96
C PRO A 145 -3.73 29.54 -1.66
N GLU A 146 -3.28 30.79 -1.77
CA GLU A 146 -3.24 31.71 -0.63
C GLU A 146 -4.64 32.00 -0.07
N ASP A 147 -5.60 32.24 -0.96
CA ASP A 147 -7.02 32.33 -0.61
C ASP A 147 -7.67 30.94 -0.68
N LEU A 148 -7.90 30.34 0.48
CA LEU A 148 -8.49 29.00 0.61
C LEU A 148 -9.91 28.90 0.03
N SER A 149 -10.61 30.02 -0.18
CA SER A 149 -11.93 30.00 -0.84
C SER A 149 -11.85 29.61 -2.32
N GLN A 150 -10.65 29.65 -2.92
CA GLN A 150 -10.39 29.26 -4.31
C GLN A 150 -10.10 27.76 -4.47
N LEU A 151 -10.10 26.98 -3.38
CA LEU A 151 -9.94 25.52 -3.48
C LEU A 151 -11.11 24.91 -4.26
N LYS A 152 -10.77 24.15 -5.30
CA LYS A 152 -11.75 23.37 -6.03
C LYS A 152 -12.23 22.24 -5.11
N TYR A 153 -13.52 22.22 -4.86
CA TYR A 153 -14.15 21.13 -4.11
C TYR A 153 -13.83 19.79 -4.78
N GLY A 154 -13.49 18.78 -3.98
CA GLY A 154 -13.34 17.42 -4.47
C GLY A 154 -12.14 17.17 -5.40
N VAL A 155 -11.12 18.03 -5.40
CA VAL A 155 -9.84 17.81 -6.11
C VAL A 155 -8.69 17.66 -5.08
N SER A 156 -7.83 16.66 -5.24
CA SER A 156 -6.70 16.38 -4.34
C SER A 156 -5.74 17.58 -4.25
N VAL A 157 -5.12 17.80 -3.09
CA VAL A 157 -4.06 18.82 -2.90
C VAL A 157 -2.65 18.23 -2.84
N THR A 158 -2.54 16.91 -3.04
CA THR A 158 -1.28 16.16 -2.99
C THR A 158 -1.05 15.45 -4.32
N ASP A 159 -1.07 14.12 -4.33
CA ASP A 159 -0.90 13.32 -5.52
C ASP A 159 -2.15 13.37 -6.41
N LYS A 160 -1.95 13.14 -7.71
CA LYS A 160 -3.04 13.09 -8.67
C LYS A 160 -3.91 11.87 -8.40
N CYS A 161 -5.21 12.09 -8.28
CA CYS A 161 -6.18 11.01 -8.05
C CYS A 161 -7.03 10.75 -9.29
N MET A 162 -7.52 9.52 -9.45
CA MET A 162 -8.64 9.25 -10.37
C MET A 162 -9.92 9.94 -9.87
N GLY A 163 -10.80 10.31 -10.81
CA GLY A 163 -12.15 10.77 -10.47
C GLY A 163 -13.09 9.64 -10.05
N TRP A 164 -14.28 10.02 -9.60
CA TRP A 164 -15.29 9.08 -9.12
C TRP A 164 -15.75 8.10 -10.21
N GLU A 165 -15.99 8.57 -11.43
CA GLU A 165 -16.48 7.73 -12.54
C GLU A 165 -15.50 6.60 -12.89
N SER A 166 -14.19 6.92 -12.90
CA SER A 166 -13.13 5.92 -13.10
C SER A 166 -13.07 4.93 -11.94
N THR A 167 -13.23 5.42 -10.71
CA THR A 167 -13.23 4.60 -9.50
C THR A 167 -14.36 3.58 -9.50
N GLU A 168 -15.59 4.05 -9.73
CA GLU A 168 -16.78 3.20 -9.81
C GLU A 168 -16.61 2.13 -10.88
N LYS A 169 -16.20 2.53 -12.09
CA LYS A 169 -15.94 1.61 -13.19
C LYS A 169 -14.91 0.54 -12.81
N CYS A 170 -13.74 0.94 -12.29
CA CYS A 170 -12.69 0.01 -11.89
C CYS A 170 -13.15 -1.00 -10.86
N LEU A 171 -13.86 -0.56 -9.81
CA LEU A 171 -14.30 -1.44 -8.72
C LEU A 171 -15.40 -2.42 -9.18
N LEU A 172 -16.38 -1.95 -9.96
CA LEU A 172 -17.44 -2.80 -10.48
C LEU A 172 -16.91 -3.84 -11.48
N GLU A 173 -16.01 -3.44 -12.38
CA GLU A 173 -15.38 -4.38 -13.31
C GLU A 173 -14.49 -5.39 -12.57
N ALA A 174 -13.72 -4.95 -11.57
CA ALA A 174 -12.91 -5.84 -10.74
C ALA A 174 -13.78 -6.87 -10.02
N ALA A 175 -14.87 -6.43 -9.39
CA ALA A 175 -15.84 -7.30 -8.75
C ALA A 175 -16.44 -8.31 -9.73
N GLN A 176 -16.81 -7.88 -10.94
CA GLN A 176 -17.34 -8.77 -11.97
C GLN A 176 -16.30 -9.80 -12.43
N LYS A 177 -15.06 -9.38 -12.68
CA LYS A 177 -13.96 -10.25 -13.16
C LYS A 177 -13.50 -11.25 -12.11
N LEU A 178 -13.63 -10.94 -10.81
CA LEU A 178 -13.21 -11.76 -9.67
C LEU A 178 -14.33 -12.63 -9.06
N LYS A 179 -15.57 -12.50 -9.52
CA LYS A 179 -16.66 -13.41 -9.12
C LYS A 179 -16.29 -14.85 -9.52
N ARG A 180 -16.46 -15.76 -8.56
CA ARG A 180 -16.28 -17.21 -8.74
C ARG A 180 -17.55 -17.84 -9.29
#